data_AF-A0A7S0T4A1-F1
#
_entry.id   AF-A0A7S0T4A1-F1
#
_cell.length_a   1.000
_cell.length_b   1.000
_cell.length_c   1.000
_cell.angle_alpha   90.00
_cell.angle_beta   90.00
_cell.angle_gamma   90.00
#
_symmetry.space_group_name_H-M   'P 1'
#
loop_
_entity.id
_entity.type
_entity.pdbx_description
1 polymer ?
#
loop_
_entity_poly.entity_id
_entity_poly.type
_entity_poly.pdbx_seq_one_letter_code
_entity_poly.pdbx_strand_id
1 'polypeptide(L)'
;NGGLADARNFGFFVAKADLVLPLDADDLIDPTFLETAHELLTKNPGAHLAIANLKGFGDWDYEWILPEYDAVDLRYTNMFHCSALMRRRLWEAVPGGYPTTTLFGYEDWAFWLAAQDRLSGPKGS
;
A
#
# COMPACT_ATOMS: atom_id res chain seq x y z
N ASN A 1 19.80 11.22 -0.63
CA ASN A 1 19.10 9.98 -0.23
C ASN A 1 17.93 10.35 0.66
N GLY A 2 16.72 10.17 0.16
CA GLY A 2 15.46 10.59 0.78
C GLY A 2 14.70 9.51 1.55
N GLY A 3 15.30 8.32 1.70
CA GLY A 3 14.63 7.16 2.32
C GLY A 3 13.69 6.41 1.36
N LEU A 4 13.05 5.36 1.88
CA LEU A 4 12.12 4.50 1.13
C LEU A 4 10.88 5.26 0.66
N ALA A 5 10.34 6.15 1.49
CA ALA A 5 9.18 6.98 1.15
C ALA A 5 9.41 7.85 -0.09
N ASP A 6 10.56 8.52 -0.19
CA ASP A 6 10.90 9.34 -1.38
C ASP A 6 11.03 8.50 -2.64
N ALA A 7 11.65 7.32 -2.55
CA ALA A 7 11.78 6.41 -3.69
C ALA A 7 10.41 5.93 -4.19
N ARG A 8 9.52 5.55 -3.26
CA ARG A 8 8.14 5.14 -3.58
C ARG A 8 7.36 6.28 -4.21
N ASN A 9 7.39 7.47 -3.60
CA ASN A 9 6.73 8.67 -4.14
C ASN A 9 7.21 9.04 -5.54
N PHE A 10 8.53 9.00 -5.77
CA PHE A 10 9.08 9.24 -7.10
C PHE A 10 8.59 8.19 -8.11
N GLY A 11 8.54 6.92 -7.71
CA GLY A 11 7.97 5.83 -8.51
C GLY A 11 6.53 6.10 -8.93
N PHE A 12 5.65 6.50 -8.00
CA PHE A 12 4.28 6.88 -8.32
C PHE A 12 4.19 8.11 -9.24
N PHE A 13 5.04 9.12 -9.00
CA PHE A 13 5.05 10.34 -9.78
C PHE A 13 5.40 10.10 -11.25
N VAL A 14 6.36 9.22 -11.54
CA VAL A 14 6.77 8.89 -12.91
C VAL A 14 5.94 7.77 -13.54
N ALA A 15 5.13 7.05 -12.76
CA ALA A 15 4.31 5.96 -13.25
C ALA A 15 3.24 6.45 -14.23
N LYS A 16 3.13 5.77 -15.36
CA LYS A 16 2.13 6.04 -16.41
C LYS A 16 0.93 5.11 -16.35
N ALA A 17 1.04 4.02 -15.60
CA ALA A 17 -0.02 3.05 -15.43
C ALA A 17 -1.05 3.51 -14.39
N ASP A 18 -2.29 3.03 -14.53
CA ASP A 18 -3.35 3.29 -13.56
C ASP A 18 -3.21 2.43 -12.30
N LEU A 19 -2.55 1.29 -12.41
CA LEU A 19 -2.19 0.42 -11.30
C LEU A 19 -0.68 0.45 -11.11
N VAL A 20 -0.24 0.60 -9.87
CA VAL A 20 1.16 0.70 -9.48
C VAL A 20 1.37 -0.20 -8.28
N LEU A 21 2.44 -1.00 -8.32
CA LEU A 21 2.90 -1.83 -7.20
C LEU A 21 4.24 -1.27 -6.72
N PRO A 22 4.31 -0.70 -5.51
CA PRO A 22 5.57 -0.50 -4.82
C PRO A 22 6.18 -1.86 -4.52
N LEU A 23 7.46 -2.03 -4.83
CA LEU A 23 8.20 -3.25 -4.50
C LEU A 23 9.60 -2.83 -4.10
N ASP A 24 9.99 -3.17 -2.87
CA ASP A 24 11.32 -2.88 -2.37
C ASP A 24 12.35 -3.83 -3.04
N ALA A 25 13.61 -3.42 -3.07
CA ALA A 25 14.64 -4.10 -3.88
C ALA A 25 14.99 -5.51 -3.40
N ASP A 26 14.67 -5.82 -2.15
CA ASP A 26 14.86 -7.09 -1.48
C ASP A 26 13.59 -7.93 -1.39
N ASP A 27 12.46 -7.45 -1.91
CA ASP A 27 11.19 -8.19 -1.96
C ASP A 27 11.03 -8.98 -3.27
N LEU A 28 10.28 -10.08 -3.19
CA LEU A 28 9.84 -10.86 -4.34
C LEU A 28 8.32 -11.00 -4.32
N ILE A 29 7.72 -11.12 -5.51
CA ILE A 29 6.31 -11.44 -5.67
C ILE A 29 6.13 -12.83 -6.27
N ASP A 30 5.04 -13.49 -5.91
CA ASP A 30 4.63 -14.72 -6.58
C ASP A 30 4.41 -14.44 -8.08
N PRO A 31 4.82 -15.34 -8.99
CA PRO A 31 4.66 -15.16 -10.45
C PRO A 31 3.21 -14.86 -10.87
N THR A 32 2.23 -15.28 -10.09
CA THR A 32 0.80 -15.11 -10.37
C THR A 32 0.16 -13.91 -9.67
N PHE A 33 0.91 -13.22 -8.80
CA PHE A 33 0.38 -12.15 -7.95
C PHE A 33 -0.21 -11.00 -8.78
N LEU A 34 0.54 -10.49 -9.76
CA LEU A 34 0.10 -9.34 -10.55
C LEU A 34 -1.16 -9.63 -11.37
N GLU A 35 -1.25 -10.80 -11.99
CA GLU A 35 -2.44 -11.22 -12.75
C GLU A 35 -3.66 -11.32 -11.83
N THR A 36 -3.51 -12.01 -10.70
CA THR A 36 -4.57 -12.19 -9.71
C THR A 36 -5.05 -10.85 -9.13
N ALA A 37 -4.11 -10.00 -8.70
CA ALA A 37 -4.41 -8.69 -8.14
C ALA A 37 -5.08 -7.76 -9.16
N HIS A 38 -4.60 -7.75 -10.41
CA HIS A 38 -5.21 -7.00 -11.50
C HIS A 38 -6.64 -7.46 -11.77
N GLU A 39 -6.88 -8.77 -11.84
CA GLU A 39 -8.22 -9.31 -12.02
C GLU A 39 -9.16 -8.92 -10.88
N LEU A 40 -8.71 -9.00 -9.63
CA LEU A 40 -9.50 -8.60 -8.46
C LEU A 40 -9.91 -7.12 -8.56
N LEU A 41 -8.98 -6.23 -8.91
CA LEU A 41 -9.27 -4.80 -9.07
C LEU A 41 -10.12 -4.50 -10.31
N THR A 42 -10.02 -5.30 -11.35
CA THR A 42 -10.87 -5.17 -12.54
C THR A 42 -12.31 -5.56 -12.23
N LYS A 43 -12.51 -6.68 -11.52
CA LYS A 43 -13.82 -7.19 -11.11
C LYS A 43 -14.47 -6.33 -10.03
N ASN A 44 -13.68 -5.58 -9.25
CA ASN A 44 -14.14 -4.74 -8.15
C ASN A 44 -13.73 -3.26 -8.36
N PRO A 45 -14.48 -2.47 -9.18
CA PRO A 45 -14.12 -1.08 -9.49
C PRO A 45 -14.14 -0.14 -8.27
N GLY A 46 -14.87 -0.51 -7.20
CA GLY A 46 -14.88 0.19 -5.92
C GLY A 46 -13.65 -0.09 -5.04
N ALA A 47 -12.90 -1.16 -5.30
CA ALA A 47 -11.67 -1.45 -4.56
C ALA A 47 -10.52 -0.53 -5.01
N HIS A 48 -9.69 -0.12 -4.06
CA HIS A 48 -8.58 0.81 -4.30
C HIS A 48 -7.22 0.11 -4.43
N LEU A 49 -7.07 -1.05 -3.79
CA LEU A 49 -5.85 -1.85 -3.80
C LEU A 49 -6.18 -3.34 -3.66
N ALA A 50 -5.23 -4.18 -4.04
CA ALA A 50 -5.21 -5.61 -3.78
C ALA A 50 -3.84 -5.96 -3.18
N ILE A 51 -3.86 -6.79 -2.15
CA ILE A 51 -2.68 -7.20 -1.38
C ILE A 51 -2.80 -8.68 -1.03
N ALA A 52 -1.65 -9.34 -0.85
CA ALA A 52 -1.55 -10.73 -0.47
C ALA A 52 -0.85 -10.89 0.88
N ASN A 53 -0.95 -12.07 1.48
CA ASN A 53 -0.12 -12.43 2.63
C ASN A 53 1.37 -12.33 2.28
N LEU A 54 2.19 -12.11 3.30
CA LEU A 54 3.63 -12.00 3.14
C LEU A 54 4.32 -13.22 3.75
N LYS A 55 5.34 -13.73 3.06
CA LYS A 55 6.24 -14.74 3.60
C LYS A 55 7.64 -14.17 3.71
N GLY A 56 8.19 -14.14 4.92
CA GLY A 56 9.60 -13.83 5.15
C GLY A 56 10.49 -14.95 4.61
N PHE A 57 11.63 -14.57 4.05
CA PHE A 57 12.65 -15.49 3.55
C PHE A 57 14.05 -14.99 3.89
N GLY A 58 15.06 -15.86 3.72
CA GLY A 58 16.46 -15.54 4.06
C GLY A 58 16.74 -15.80 5.53
N ASP A 59 17.17 -14.77 6.27
CA ASP A 59 17.53 -14.87 7.70
C ASP A 59 16.31 -15.11 8.61
N TRP A 60 15.10 -14.89 8.08
CA TRP A 60 13.83 -15.05 8.79
C TRP A 60 12.89 -15.92 7.95
N ASP A 61 12.23 -16.90 8.57
CA ASP A 61 11.18 -17.72 7.95
C ASP A 61 9.91 -17.56 8.78
N TYR A 62 9.00 -16.72 8.30
CA TYR A 62 7.72 -16.45 8.94
C TYR A 62 6.66 -16.19 7.89
N GLU A 63 5.40 -16.33 8.29
CA GLU A 63 4.26 -15.97 7.47
C GLU A 63 3.48 -14.89 8.21
N TRP A 64 3.18 -13.80 7.50
CA TRP A 64 2.26 -12.77 7.95
C TRP A 64 0.96 -12.92 7.18
N ILE A 65 -0.01 -13.55 7.84
CA ILE A 65 -1.40 -13.60 7.39
C ILE A 65 -2.03 -12.25 7.69
N LEU A 66 -2.45 -11.55 6.65
CA LEU A 66 -3.09 -10.25 6.81
C LEU A 66 -4.47 -10.45 7.45
N PRO A 67 -4.85 -9.61 8.44
CA PRO A 67 -6.21 -9.62 8.95
C PRO A 67 -7.19 -9.13 7.88
N GLU A 68 -8.48 -9.41 8.09
CA GLU A 68 -9.51 -8.74 7.31
C GLU A 68 -9.38 -7.22 7.49
N TYR A 69 -9.58 -6.47 6.40
CA TYR A 69 -9.49 -5.03 6.45
C TYR A 69 -10.59 -4.44 7.33
N ASP A 70 -10.20 -3.63 8.31
CA ASP A 70 -11.12 -2.86 9.13
C ASP A 70 -10.58 -1.44 9.33
N ALA A 71 -11.45 -0.46 9.06
CA ALA A 71 -11.08 0.95 9.10
C ALA A 71 -10.87 1.50 10.52
N VAL A 72 -11.43 0.83 11.53
CA VAL A 72 -11.20 1.15 12.94
C VAL A 72 -9.85 0.57 13.36
N ASP A 73 -9.59 -0.70 13.06
CA ASP A 73 -8.34 -1.37 13.41
C ASP A 73 -7.13 -0.74 12.73
N LEU A 74 -7.27 -0.26 11.48
CA LEU A 74 -6.21 0.47 10.79
C LEU A 74 -5.70 1.66 11.60
N ARG A 75 -6.53 2.28 12.44
CA ARG A 75 -6.14 3.42 13.32
C ARG A 75 -5.23 3.00 14.46
N TYR A 76 -5.21 1.73 14.80
CA TYR A 76 -4.50 1.18 15.97
C TYR A 76 -3.35 0.27 15.58
N THR A 77 -3.36 -0.32 14.38
CA THR A 77 -2.33 -1.24 13.91
C THR A 77 -1.99 -1.03 12.43
N ASN A 78 -0.71 -1.22 12.08
CA ASN A 78 -0.30 -1.29 10.69
C ASN A 78 -0.69 -2.67 10.14
N MET A 79 -1.89 -2.75 9.57
CA MET A 79 -2.54 -4.02 9.22
C MET A 79 -1.85 -4.75 8.06
N PHE A 80 -1.15 -4.04 7.18
CA PHE A 80 -0.59 -4.61 5.96
C PHE A 80 0.58 -3.80 5.39
N HIS A 81 1.43 -4.46 4.62
CA HIS A 81 2.68 -3.92 4.08
C HIS A 81 2.49 -3.00 2.85
N CYS A 82 3.58 -2.35 2.43
CA CYS A 82 3.55 -1.38 1.32
C CYS A 82 3.35 -2.02 -0.07
N SER A 83 3.72 -3.30 -0.24
CA SER A 83 3.69 -4.06 -1.50
C SER A 83 2.28 -4.50 -1.93
N ALA A 84 1.36 -3.53 -1.99
CA ALA A 84 0.01 -3.68 -2.51
C ALA A 84 -0.06 -3.14 -3.95
N LEU A 85 -0.68 -3.88 -4.86
CA LEU A 85 -1.04 -3.35 -6.17
C LEU A 85 -2.20 -2.37 -5.95
N MET A 86 -1.97 -1.08 -6.21
CA MET A 86 -2.96 -0.06 -5.93
C MET A 86 -3.25 0.83 -7.13
N ARG A 87 -4.46 1.39 -7.16
CA ARG A 87 -4.79 2.41 -8.14
C ARG A 87 -3.98 3.67 -7.86
N ARG A 88 -3.33 4.24 -8.87
CA ARG A 88 -2.55 5.48 -8.76
C ARG A 88 -3.35 6.63 -8.14
N ARG A 89 -4.66 6.69 -8.43
CA ARG A 89 -5.59 7.66 -7.82
C ARG A 89 -5.69 7.59 -6.29
N LEU A 90 -5.40 6.43 -5.68
CA LEU A 90 -5.34 6.30 -4.22
C LEU A 90 -4.19 7.12 -3.66
N TRP A 91 -3.03 7.01 -4.28
CA TRP A 91 -1.86 7.81 -3.94
C TRP A 91 -2.07 9.29 -4.23
N GLU A 92 -2.65 9.64 -5.39
CA GLU A 92 -2.96 11.04 -5.75
C GLU A 92 -3.94 11.70 -4.77
N ALA A 93 -4.81 10.92 -4.12
CA ALA A 93 -5.73 11.45 -3.11
C ALA A 93 -4.97 11.97 -1.88
N VAL A 94 -3.78 11.44 -1.57
CA VAL A 94 -2.96 11.87 -0.43
C VAL A 94 -1.93 12.90 -0.88
N PRO A 95 -2.06 14.20 -0.53
CA PRO A 95 -1.08 15.21 -0.87
C PRO A 95 0.30 14.84 -0.32
N GLY A 96 1.28 14.78 -1.21
CA GLY A 96 2.66 14.38 -0.87
C GLY A 96 2.90 12.87 -0.78
N GLY A 97 1.86 12.03 -0.94
CA GLY A 97 2.00 10.59 -0.95
C GLY A 97 2.45 10.01 0.39
N TYR A 98 3.46 9.13 0.36
CA TYR A 98 4.09 8.57 1.55
C TYR A 98 4.83 9.67 2.32
N PRO A 99 4.56 9.88 3.62
CA PRO A 99 5.28 10.88 4.40
C PRO A 99 6.76 10.50 4.56
N THR A 100 7.62 11.50 4.48
CA THR A 100 9.10 11.33 4.49
C THR A 100 9.72 11.71 5.84
N THR A 101 8.91 12.26 6.76
CA THR A 101 9.34 12.73 8.09
C THR A 101 8.85 11.83 9.23
N THR A 102 8.24 10.68 8.92
CA THR A 102 7.77 9.70 9.90
C THR A 102 8.92 8.94 10.55
N LEU A 103 8.65 8.33 11.71
CA LEU A 103 9.58 7.36 12.30
C LEU A 103 9.82 6.24 11.29
N PHE A 104 11.09 5.87 11.08
CA PHE A 104 11.51 4.88 10.08
C PHE A 104 10.66 3.61 10.17
N GLY A 105 10.08 3.18 9.05
CA GLY A 105 9.22 1.99 8.98
C GLY A 105 7.73 2.20 9.24
N TYR A 106 7.27 3.43 9.47
CA TYR A 106 5.83 3.76 9.63
C TYR A 106 5.24 4.58 8.47
N GLU A 107 5.98 4.73 7.39
CA GLU A 107 5.61 5.61 6.27
C GLU A 107 4.40 5.04 5.50
N ASP A 108 4.33 3.71 5.37
CA ASP A 108 3.21 2.99 4.80
C ASP A 108 1.94 3.16 5.66
N TRP A 109 2.05 2.97 6.97
CA TRP A 109 0.91 3.10 7.88
C TRP A 109 0.33 4.51 7.86
N ALA A 110 1.19 5.51 7.93
CA ALA A 110 0.77 6.91 7.88
C ALA A 110 0.11 7.26 6.54
N PHE A 111 0.59 6.69 5.43
CA PHE A 111 -0.06 6.80 4.13
C PHE A 111 -1.46 6.14 4.13
N TRP A 112 -1.60 4.94 4.69
CA TRP A 112 -2.89 4.24 4.75
C TRP A 112 -3.94 4.99 5.56
N LEU A 113 -3.57 5.56 6.70
CA LEU A 113 -4.44 6.40 7.52
C LEU A 113 -4.92 7.63 6.73
N ALA A 114 -3.98 8.32 6.09
CA ALA A 114 -4.25 9.50 5.30
C ALA A 114 -5.13 9.21 4.06
N ALA A 115 -4.99 8.03 3.48
CA ALA A 115 -5.84 7.56 2.37
C ALA A 115 -7.24 7.22 2.86
N GLN A 116 -7.36 6.45 3.96
CA GLN A 116 -8.64 6.04 4.54
C GLN A 116 -9.51 7.25 4.93
N ASP A 117 -8.92 8.26 5.57
CA ASP A 117 -9.66 9.45 5.98
C ASP A 117 -10.22 10.24 4.78
N ARG A 118 -9.53 10.22 3.64
CA ARG A 118 -9.98 10.91 2.42
C ARG A 118 -11.02 10.15 1.64
N LEU A 119 -10.94 8.82 1.62
CA LEU A 119 -11.93 7.97 0.97
C LEU A 119 -13.24 7.90 1.75
N SER A 120 -13.19 8.07 3.07
CA SER A 120 -14.37 8.02 3.93
C SER A 120 -15.29 9.26 3.82
N GLY A 121 -14.88 10.28 3.06
CA GLY A 121 -15.56 11.58 2.99
C GLY A 121 -15.49 12.36 4.31
N PRO A 122 -15.87 13.65 4.35
CA PRO A 122 -15.99 14.36 5.61
C PRO A 122 -17.05 13.66 6.46
N LYS A 123 -16.67 13.22 7.67
CA LYS A 123 -17.64 12.82 8.69
C LYS A 123 -18.47 14.06 8.97
N GLY A 124 -19.71 14.09 8.46
CA GLY A 124 -20.65 15.15 8.74
C GLY A 124 -20.79 15.31 10.26
N SER A 125 -20.43 16.49 10.75
CA SER A 125 -20.86 17.02 12.05
C SER A 125 -22.10 17.86 11.84
#